data_AF-A0A2D8XCK7-F1
#
_entry.id   AF-A0A2D8XCK7-F1
#
_cell.length_a   1.000
_cell.length_b   1.000
_cell.length_c   1.000
_cell.angle_alpha   90.00
_cell.angle_beta   90.00
_cell.angle_gamma   90.00
#
_symmetry.space_group_name_H-M   'P 1'
#
loop_
_entity.id
_entity.type
_entity.pdbx_description
1 polymer ?
#
loop_
_entity_poly.entity_id
_entity_poly.type
_entity_poly.pdbx_seq_one_letter_code
_entity_poly.pdbx_strand_id
1 'polypeptide(L)'
;MPCKVSGYAPTHPAREILCWWLSVRGDRRIPSADDVDLRSLVELTPYIRYMSWEGDESLVIRVFGSALCEAAGMDLRGIDLFSFGEYENKKRDMACRN
;
A
#
# COMPACT_ATOMS: atom_id res chain seq x y z
N MET A 1 -1.04 14.96 15.69
CA MET A 1 -1.57 13.81 14.93
C MET A 1 -3.09 13.89 14.90
N PRO A 2 -3.76 13.69 13.75
CA PRO A 2 -5.21 13.85 13.67
C PRO A 2 -5.92 12.74 14.45
N CYS A 3 -6.74 13.13 15.43
CA CYS A 3 -7.59 12.22 16.21
C CYS A 3 -8.82 11.74 15.41
N LYS A 4 -9.16 12.43 14.32
CA LYS A 4 -10.22 12.08 13.38
C LYS A 4 -9.80 12.37 11.95
N VAL A 5 -10.16 11.49 11.03
CA VAL A 5 -10.02 11.67 9.58
C VAL A 5 -11.42 11.58 8.99
N SER A 6 -11.91 12.66 8.37
CA SER A 6 -13.28 12.74 7.80
C SER A 6 -14.38 12.31 8.78
N GLY A 7 -14.21 12.59 10.09
CA GLY A 7 -15.17 12.23 11.13
C GLY A 7 -14.96 10.86 11.78
N TYR A 8 -14.11 9.99 11.21
CA TYR A 8 -13.81 8.67 11.74
C TYR A 8 -12.60 8.68 12.67
N ALA A 9 -12.68 7.95 13.78
CA ALA A 9 -11.53 7.67 14.63
C ALA A 9 -10.76 6.46 14.05
N PRO A 10 -9.51 6.64 13.57
CA PRO A 10 -8.75 5.52 13.03
C PRO A 10 -8.42 4.50 14.13
N THR A 11 -8.37 3.22 13.76
CA THR A 11 -7.76 2.19 14.59
C THR A 11 -6.30 2.55 14.87
N HIS A 12 -5.69 1.95 15.90
CA HIS A 12 -4.29 2.22 16.19
C HIS A 12 -3.36 1.94 14.98
N PRO A 13 -3.44 0.80 14.27
CA PRO A 13 -2.60 0.58 13.08
C PRO A 13 -2.85 1.60 11.97
N ALA A 14 -4.11 1.96 11.69
CA ALA A 14 -4.43 2.95 10.67
C ALA A 14 -3.86 4.34 11.01
N ARG A 15 -3.87 4.69 12.30
CA ARG A 15 -3.26 5.94 12.78
C ARG A 15 -1.75 5.91 12.60
N GLU A 16 -1.07 4.86 13.03
CA GLU A 16 0.39 4.77 12.91
C GLU A 16 0.84 4.75 11.43
N ILE A 17 0.12 4.06 10.55
CA ILE A 17 0.39 4.09 9.10
C ILE A 17 0.24 5.52 8.56
N LEU A 18 -0.80 6.24 8.96
CA LEU A 18 -0.99 7.63 8.54
C LEU A 18 0.12 8.54 9.08
N CYS A 19 0.53 8.35 10.34
CA CYS A 19 1.64 9.08 10.95
C CYS A 19 2.94 8.89 10.16
N TRP A 20 3.27 7.63 9.87
CA TRP A 20 4.42 7.28 9.04
C TRP A 20 4.31 7.91 7.64
N TRP A 21 3.17 7.75 6.97
CA TRP A 21 2.94 8.30 5.63
C TRP A 21 3.15 9.82 5.58
N LEU A 22 2.61 10.55 6.56
CA LEU A 22 2.77 12.00 6.69
C LEU A 22 4.23 12.40 6.96
N SER A 23 4.96 11.61 7.75
CA SER A 23 6.38 11.85 8.03
C SER A 23 7.25 11.67 6.78
N VAL A 24 7.01 10.60 6.02
CA VAL A 24 7.83 10.23 4.86
C VAL A 24 7.60 11.17 3.67
N ARG A 25 6.35 11.57 3.44
CA ARG A 25 6.04 12.50 2.33
C ARG A 25 6.57 13.92 2.56
N GLY A 26 6.67 14.38 3.80
CA GLY A 26 6.94 15.78 4.12
C GLY A 26 5.92 16.71 3.45
N ASP A 27 6.40 17.71 2.70
CA ASP A 27 5.54 18.64 1.95
C ASP A 27 5.07 18.09 0.59
N ARG A 28 5.55 16.92 0.16
CA ARG A 28 5.19 16.33 -1.14
C ARG A 28 3.77 15.79 -1.12
N ARG A 29 3.15 15.71 -2.30
CA ARG A 29 1.80 15.13 -2.45
C ARG A 29 1.79 13.63 -2.16
N ILE A 30 2.79 12.91 -2.66
CA ILE A 30 2.95 11.45 -2.55
C ILE A 30 4.47 11.18 -2.40
N PRO A 31 4.90 10.30 -1.48
CA PRO A 31 6.29 9.86 -1.40
C PRO A 31 6.67 8.99 -2.61
N SER A 32 7.95 8.95 -2.98
CA SER A 32 8.45 8.01 -3.98
C SER A 32 8.61 6.62 -3.38
N ALA A 33 8.80 5.60 -4.23
CA ALA A 33 9.08 4.24 -3.77
C ALA A 33 10.36 4.15 -2.92
N ASP A 34 11.37 4.97 -3.23
CA ASP A 34 12.65 4.99 -2.51
C ASP A 34 12.53 5.55 -1.09
N ASP A 35 11.47 6.30 -0.80
CA ASP A 35 11.21 6.81 0.54
C ASP A 35 10.61 5.73 1.48
N VAL A 36 10.20 4.57 0.94
CA VAL A 36 9.54 3.51 1.71
C VAL A 36 10.56 2.59 2.37
N ASP A 37 10.92 2.87 3.62
CA ASP A 37 11.66 1.93 4.47
C ASP A 37 10.71 0.99 5.22
N LEU A 38 10.55 -0.24 4.73
CA LEU A 38 9.73 -1.26 5.40
C LEU A 38 10.26 -1.64 6.79
N ARG A 39 11.54 -1.41 7.11
CA ARG A 39 12.09 -1.69 8.43
C ARG A 39 11.59 -0.70 9.49
N SER A 40 11.21 0.51 9.08
CA SER A 40 10.56 1.47 9.98
C SER A 40 9.10 1.10 10.27
N LEU A 41 8.56 0.07 9.60
CA LEU A 41 7.16 -0.34 9.66
C LEU A 41 6.96 -1.71 10.33
N VAL A 42 7.98 -2.30 10.97
CA VAL A 42 7.95 -3.70 11.47
C VAL A 42 6.67 -4.02 12.26
N GLU A 43 6.25 -3.17 13.19
CA GLU A 43 5.03 -3.40 13.99
C GLU A 43 3.73 -3.32 13.17
N LEU A 44 3.76 -2.62 12.03
CA LEU A 44 2.64 -2.45 11.11
C LEU A 44 2.67 -3.46 9.96
N THR A 45 3.78 -4.19 9.76
CA THR A 45 3.92 -5.17 8.68
C THR A 45 2.79 -6.20 8.58
N PRO A 46 2.15 -6.67 9.68
CA PRO A 46 1.00 -7.58 9.58
C PRO A 46 -0.21 -6.99 8.84
N TYR A 47 -0.36 -5.66 8.83
CA TYR A 47 -1.56 -4.96 8.38
C TYR A 47 -1.40 -4.24 7.03
N ILE A 48 -0.21 -4.28 6.43
CA ILE A 48 0.08 -3.57 5.17
C ILE A 48 0.27 -4.54 4.02
N ARG A 49 0.03 -4.02 2.82
CA ARG A 49 0.57 -4.59 1.58
C ARG A 49 1.50 -3.58 0.93
N TYR A 50 2.62 -4.05 0.40
CA TYR A 50 3.54 -3.25 -0.40
C TYR A 50 3.57 -3.82 -1.82
N MET A 51 3.51 -2.95 -2.81
CA MET A 51 3.47 -3.33 -4.23
C MET A 51 4.56 -2.56 -4.97
N SER A 52 5.20 -3.22 -5.94
CA SER A 52 6.18 -2.59 -6.83
C SER A 52 5.79 -2.81 -8.28
N TRP A 53 6.10 -1.82 -9.12
CA TRP A 53 6.02 -1.96 -10.57
C TRP A 53 7.14 -2.86 -11.07
N GLU A 54 6.80 -3.82 -11.93
CA GLU A 54 7.74 -4.69 -12.64
C GLU A 54 7.61 -4.42 -14.14
N GLY A 55 8.48 -3.55 -14.66
CA GLY A 55 8.29 -2.98 -15.99
C GLY A 55 7.07 -2.05 -16.03
N ASP A 56 6.47 -1.92 -17.21
CA ASP A 56 5.45 -0.90 -17.48
C ASP A 56 4.01 -1.40 -17.33
N GLU A 57 3.81 -2.72 -17.24
CA GLU A 57 2.46 -3.33 -17.30
C GLU A 57 2.11 -4.22 -16.11
N SER A 58 3.00 -4.32 -15.11
CA SER A 58 2.84 -5.25 -13.99
C SER A 58 3.00 -4.54 -12.64
N LEU A 59 2.04 -4.72 -11.73
CA LEU A 59 2.09 -4.21 -10.36
C LEU A 59 1.98 -5.37 -9.39
N VAL A 60 3.11 -5.78 -8.84
CA VAL A 60 3.24 -7.04 -8.09
C VAL A 60 3.19 -6.78 -6.58
N ILE A 61 2.40 -7.58 -5.86
CA ILE A 61 2.39 -7.59 -4.40
C ILE A 61 3.70 -8.19 -3.88
N ARG A 62 4.53 -7.39 -3.24
CA ARG A 62 5.84 -7.79 -2.67
C ARG A 62 5.75 -8.19 -1.20
N VAL A 63 4.93 -7.46 -0.45
CA VAL A 63 4.61 -7.77 0.95
C VAL A 63 3.11 -7.88 1.08
N PHE A 64 2.66 -8.91 1.77
CA PHE A 64 1.28 -9.09 2.19
C PHE A 64 1.31 -9.53 3.65
N GLY A 65 0.89 -8.64 4.54
CA GLY A 65 0.96 -8.86 5.98
C GLY A 65 0.10 -10.03 6.45
N SER A 66 0.47 -10.68 7.55
CA SER A 66 -0.22 -11.87 8.05
C SER A 66 -1.69 -11.63 8.40
N ALA A 67 -2.05 -10.46 8.93
CA ALA A 67 -3.46 -10.13 9.19
C ALA A 67 -4.26 -9.98 7.88
N LEU A 68 -3.61 -9.53 6.80
CA LEU A 68 -4.22 -9.53 5.47
C LEU A 68 -4.35 -10.95 4.92
N CYS A 69 -3.37 -11.83 5.15
CA CYS A 69 -3.48 -13.25 4.80
C CYS A 69 -4.67 -13.93 5.51
N GLU A 70 -4.82 -13.70 6.81
CA GLU A 70 -5.94 -14.22 7.61
C GLU A 70 -7.29 -13.72 7.09
N ALA A 71 -7.39 -12.41 6.79
CA ALA A 71 -8.62 -11.82 6.28
C ALA A 71 -8.97 -12.26 4.85
N ALA A 72 -7.97 -12.44 3.98
CA ALA A 72 -8.16 -12.89 2.60
C ALA A 72 -8.31 -14.42 2.48
N GLY A 73 -7.90 -15.17 3.52
CA GLY A 73 -7.84 -16.63 3.52
C GLY A 73 -6.67 -17.21 2.72
N MET A 74 -5.76 -16.38 2.20
CA MET A 74 -4.60 -16.80 1.42
C MET A 74 -3.51 -15.72 1.38
N ASP A 75 -2.28 -16.14 1.10
CA ASP A 75 -1.16 -15.24 0.83
C ASP A 75 -1.17 -14.80 -0.64
N LEU A 76 -1.34 -13.49 -0.87
CA LEU A 76 -1.42 -12.90 -2.20
C LEU A 76 -0.07 -12.35 -2.71
N ARG A 77 1.05 -12.62 -2.02
CA ARG A 77 2.39 -12.22 -2.51
C ARG A 77 2.69 -12.83 -3.87
N GLY A 78 3.33 -12.05 -4.73
CA GLY A 78 3.69 -12.43 -6.10
C GLY A 78 2.57 -12.27 -7.12
N ILE A 79 1.34 -11.94 -6.70
CA ILE A 79 0.24 -11.67 -7.62
C ILE A 79 0.46 -10.30 -8.28
N ASP A 80 0.34 -10.29 -9.61
CA ASP A 80 0.21 -9.08 -10.41
C ASP A 80 -1.25 -8.62 -10.41
N LEU A 81 -1.48 -7.41 -9.92
CA LEU A 81 -2.82 -6.84 -9.79
C LEU A 81 -3.52 -6.66 -11.16
N PHE A 82 -2.77 -6.51 -12.25
CA PHE A 82 -3.31 -6.34 -13.60
C PHE A 82 -3.44 -7.64 -14.38
N SER A 83 -3.04 -8.78 -13.80
CA SER A 83 -3.12 -10.10 -14.47
C SER A 83 -4.55 -10.64 -14.58
N PHE A 84 -5.49 -10.13 -13.78
CA PHE A 84 -6.89 -10.58 -13.77
C PHE A 84 -7.70 -9.94 -14.91
N GLY A 85 -7.43 -10.39 -16.14
CA GLY A 85 -8.22 -10.05 -17.33
C GLY A 85 -8.20 -8.58 -17.73
N GLU A 86 -9.07 -8.24 -18.68
CA GLU A 86 -9.31 -6.86 -19.10
C GLU A 86 -10.49 -6.30 -18.29
N TYR A 87 -10.29 -5.10 -17.73
CA TYR A 87 -11.35 -4.34 -17.06
C TYR A 87 -11.31 -2.88 -17.51
N GLU A 88 -12.46 -2.20 -17.43
CA GLU A 88 -12.72 -0.93 -18.09
C GLU A 88 -11.64 0.15 -17.88
N ASN A 89 -11.05 0.20 -16.68
CA ASN A 89 -10.06 1.22 -16.30
C ASN A 89 -8.59 0.75 -16.34
N LYS A 90 -8.31 -0.49 -16.77
CA LYS A 90 -6.96 -1.09 -16.68
C LYS A 90 -5.86 -0.21 -17.29
N LYS A 91 -6.08 0.28 -18.52
CA LYS A 91 -5.12 1.16 -19.21
C LYS A 91 -4.87 2.48 -18.48
N ARG A 92 -5.92 3.03 -17.85
CA ARG A 92 -5.83 4.27 -17.07
C ARG A 92 -5.07 4.06 -15.76
N ASP A 93 -5.34 2.94 -15.09
CA ASP A 93 -4.67 2.59 -13.83
C ASP A 93 -3.18 2.34 -14.04
N MET A 94 -2.81 1.68 -15.16
CA MET A 94 -1.41 1.50 -15.57
C MET A 94 -0.71 2.82 -15.90
N ALA A 95 -1.42 3.80 -16.48
CA ALA A 95 -0.85 5.10 -16.82
C ALA A 95 -0.58 6.02 -15.61
N CYS A 96 -1.06 5.69 -14.41
CA CYS A 96 -0.91 6.52 -13.20
C CYS A 96 0.42 6.30 -12.45
N ARG A 97 1.47 5.86 -13.14
CA ARG A 97 2.82 5.78 -12.60
C ARG A 97 3.31 7.20 -12.27
N ASN A 98 3.44 7.50 -10.98
CA ASN A 98 4.12 8.74 -10.53
C ASN A 98 5.63 8.62 -10.70
#